data_AF-A0A7S0AR48-F1
#
_entry.id   AF-A0A7S0AR48-F1
#
_cell.length_a   1.000
_cell.length_b   1.000
_cell.length_c   1.000
_cell.angle_alpha   90.00
_cell.angle_beta   90.00
_cell.angle_gamma   90.00
#
_symmetry.space_group_name_H-M   'P 1'
#
loop_
_entity.id
_entity.type
_entity.pdbx_description
1 polymer ?
#
loop_
_entity_poly.entity_id
_entity_poly.type
_entity_poly.pdbx_seq_one_letter_code
_entity_poly.pdbx_strand_id
1 'polypeptide(L)'
;KKYVDQRFCLQLVELFDSEDPRERDYLKTILHRIYGKFMSHRSFIRRAISNVFYRFVYETERHNGIGELLEILGSIINGFAIPLKKEHLQFLVRALIPLHKPKCVGLYHQQ
;
A
#
# COMPACT_ATOMS: atom_id res chain seq x y z
N LYS A 1 -8.45 -19.95 -1.67
CA LYS A 1 -9.10 -18.99 -2.58
C LYS A 1 -10.52 -18.64 -2.17
N LYS A 2 -11.34 -19.57 -1.67
CA LYS A 2 -12.75 -19.31 -1.28
C LYS A 2 -12.94 -18.28 -0.15
N TYR A 3 -11.95 -18.13 0.74
CA TYR A 3 -12.09 -17.31 1.96
C TYR A 3 -11.21 -16.06 2.00
N VAL A 4 -10.15 -16.01 1.18
CA VAL A 4 -9.33 -14.81 1.00
C VAL A 4 -9.86 -14.16 -0.27
N ASP A 5 -10.85 -13.29 -0.11
CA ASP A 5 -11.50 -12.54 -1.17
C ASP A 5 -11.09 -11.06 -1.14
N GLN A 6 -11.66 -10.27 -2.04
CA GLN A 6 -11.38 -8.83 -2.11
C GLN A 6 -11.83 -8.09 -0.83
N ARG A 7 -12.92 -8.53 -0.20
CA ARG A 7 -13.42 -7.91 1.03
C ARG A 7 -12.46 -8.14 2.18
N PHE A 8 -11.95 -9.36 2.33
CA PHE A 8 -10.91 -9.69 3.30
C PHE A 8 -9.66 -8.83 3.10
N CYS A 9 -9.18 -8.70 1.86
CA CYS A 9 -8.02 -7.86 1.56
C CYS A 9 -8.28 -6.38 1.88
N LEU A 10 -9.50 -5.87 1.64
CA LEU A 10 -9.85 -4.50 1.94
C LEU A 10 -9.83 -4.23 3.45
N GLN A 11 -10.50 -5.08 4.23
CA GLN A 11 -10.52 -4.98 5.69
C GLN A 11 -9.12 -5.10 6.28
N LEU A 12 -8.27 -5.97 5.71
CA LEU A 12 -6.88 -6.09 6.14
C LEU A 12 -6.07 -4.81 5.88
N VAL A 13 -6.30 -4.12 4.75
CA VAL A 13 -5.64 -2.85 4.43
C VAL A 13 -6.13 -1.73 5.37
N GLU A 14 -7.40 -1.71 5.75
CA GLU A 14 -7.96 -0.72 6.67
C GLU A 14 -7.35 -0.81 8.08
N LEU A 15 -6.88 -2.00 8.51
CA LEU A 15 -6.22 -2.17 9.81
C LEU A 15 -4.83 -1.49 9.90
N PHE A 16 -4.24 -1.05 8.78
CA PHE A 16 -2.95 -0.37 8.80
C PHE A 16 -2.98 0.99 9.51
N ASP A 17 -4.16 1.55 9.79
CA ASP A 17 -4.27 2.77 10.61
C ASP A 17 -4.16 2.50 12.12
N SER A 18 -3.86 1.26 12.55
CA SER A 18 -3.58 0.93 13.94
C SER A 18 -2.48 1.81 14.53
N GLU A 19 -2.67 2.29 15.76
CA GLU A 19 -1.66 3.06 16.50
C GLU A 19 -0.50 2.18 16.96
N ASP A 20 -0.71 0.87 17.14
CA ASP A 20 0.31 -0.06 17.60
C ASP A 20 1.28 -0.45 16.45
N PRO A 21 2.57 -0.04 16.51
CA PRO A 21 3.55 -0.39 15.47
C PRO A 21 3.76 -1.90 15.32
N ARG A 22 3.53 -2.69 16.38
CA ARG A 22 3.69 -4.15 16.33
C ARG A 22 2.62 -4.76 15.45
N GLU A 23 1.38 -4.31 15.58
CA GLU A 23 0.27 -4.75 14.73
C GLU A 23 0.57 -4.40 13.27
N ARG A 24 1.02 -3.17 12.99
CA ARG A 24 1.36 -2.74 11.63
C ARG A 24 2.48 -3.58 11.02
N ASP A 25 3.50 -3.98 11.79
CA ASP A 25 4.57 -4.84 11.27
C ASP A 25 4.08 -6.27 10.94
N TYR A 26 3.18 -6.83 11.76
CA TYR A 26 2.50 -8.09 11.42
C TYR A 26 1.62 -7.95 10.18
N LEU A 27 0.81 -6.88 10.10
CA LEU A 27 -0.05 -6.59 8.95
C LEU A 27 0.77 -6.45 7.67
N LYS A 28 1.92 -5.75 7.73
CA LYS A 28 2.89 -5.60 6.64
C LYS A 28 3.32 -6.97 6.11
N THR A 29 3.78 -7.83 7.02
CA THR A 29 4.25 -9.18 6.69
C THR A 29 3.14 -10.04 6.10
N ILE A 30 1.94 -10.00 6.68
CA ILE A 30 0.78 -10.78 6.22
C ILE A 30 0.33 -10.31 4.84
N LEU A 31 0.15 -9.01 4.63
CA LEU A 31 -0.31 -8.44 3.36
C LEU A 31 0.71 -8.72 2.25
N HIS A 32 2.00 -8.59 2.54
CA HIS A 32 3.06 -8.91 1.58
C HIS A 32 3.02 -10.39 1.16
N ARG A 33 2.85 -11.31 2.12
CA ARG A 33 2.72 -12.75 1.83
C ARG A 33 1.46 -13.06 1.01
N ILE A 34 0.33 -12.42 1.31
CA ILE A 34 -0.91 -12.56 0.53
C ILE A 34 -0.68 -12.08 -0.91
N TYR A 35 -0.06 -10.92 -1.09
CA TYR A 35 0.27 -10.37 -2.41
C TYR A 35 1.18 -11.31 -3.23
N GLY A 36 2.20 -11.87 -2.57
CA GLY A 36 3.12 -12.83 -3.17
C GLY A 36 2.43 -14.13 -3.58
N LYS A 37 1.57 -14.68 -2.72
CA LYS A 37 0.92 -15.99 -2.93
C LYS A 37 -0.29 -15.93 -3.86
N PHE A 38 -1.10 -14.87 -3.82
CA PHE A 38 -2.38 -14.79 -4.53
C PHE A 38 -2.34 -13.81 -5.70
N MET A 39 -1.89 -14.29 -6.86
CA MET A 39 -1.78 -13.50 -8.10
C MET A 39 -3.07 -12.73 -8.46
N SER A 40 -4.24 -13.36 -8.26
CA SER A 40 -5.54 -12.77 -8.60
C SER A 40 -5.92 -11.55 -7.75
N HIS A 41 -5.32 -11.37 -6.57
CA HIS A 41 -5.60 -10.25 -5.67
C HIS A 41 -4.64 -9.08 -5.84
N ARG A 42 -3.57 -9.22 -6.64
CA ARG A 42 -2.51 -8.21 -6.78
C ARG A 42 -3.00 -6.87 -7.29
N SER A 43 -3.84 -6.86 -8.31
CA SER A 43 -4.44 -5.62 -8.85
C SER A 43 -5.33 -4.95 -7.80
N PHE A 44 -6.12 -5.74 -7.08
CA PHE A 44 -7.01 -5.24 -6.04
C PHE A 44 -6.24 -4.63 -4.87
N ILE A 45 -5.22 -5.32 -4.35
CA ILE A 45 -4.40 -4.83 -3.23
C ILE A 45 -3.70 -3.53 -3.62
N ARG A 46 -3.06 -3.46 -4.80
CA ARG A 46 -2.44 -2.21 -5.27
C ARG A 46 -3.44 -1.05 -5.31
N ARG A 47 -4.65 -1.30 -5.82
CA ARG A 47 -5.72 -0.29 -5.86
C ARG A 47 -6.20 0.11 -4.45
N ALA A 48 -6.34 -0.84 -3.53
CA ALA A 48 -6.73 -0.55 -2.16
C ALA A 48 -5.69 0.36 -1.47
N ILE A 49 -4.40 0.05 -1.62
CA ILE A 49 -3.32 0.89 -1.10
C ILE A 49 -3.30 2.28 -1.77
N SER A 50 -3.48 2.35 -3.10
CA SER A 50 -3.62 3.65 -3.79
C SER A 50 -4.76 4.50 -3.23
N ASN A 51 -5.89 3.89 -2.89
CA ASN A 51 -7.03 4.61 -2.32
C ASN A 51 -6.71 5.14 -0.92
N VAL A 52 -5.97 4.38 -0.10
CA VAL A 52 -5.48 4.85 1.20
C VAL A 52 -4.59 6.08 1.02
N PHE A 53 -3.62 6.02 0.09
CA PHE A 53 -2.75 7.17 -0.20
C PHE A 53 -3.52 8.38 -0.71
N TYR A 54 -4.53 8.16 -1.55
CA TYR A 54 -5.39 9.24 -2.02
C TYR A 54 -6.12 9.93 -0.86
N ARG A 55 -6.80 9.16 0.01
CA ARG A 55 -7.49 9.73 1.19
C ARG A 55 -6.52 10.41 2.16
N PHE A 56 -5.33 9.84 2.33
CA PHE A 56 -4.29 10.43 3.15
C PHE A 56 -3.84 11.79 2.59
N VAL A 57 -3.51 11.89 1.30
CA VAL A 57 -3.00 13.13 0.70
C VAL A 57 -4.07 14.21 0.55
N TYR A 58 -5.31 13.83 0.22
CA TYR A 58 -6.34 14.80 -0.20
C TYR A 58 -7.46 15.04 0.81
N GLU A 59 -7.64 14.17 1.80
CA GLU A 59 -8.79 14.27 2.73
C GLU A 59 -8.36 14.44 4.19
N THR A 60 -7.43 13.62 4.66
CA THR A 60 -7.19 13.46 6.11
C THR A 60 -5.83 13.96 6.59
N GLU A 61 -4.78 13.88 5.77
CA GLU A 61 -3.38 14.13 6.13
C GLU A 61 -2.88 13.36 7.37
N ARG A 62 -3.61 12.33 7.80
CA ARG A 62 -3.31 11.49 8.96
C ARG A 62 -3.59 10.03 8.63
N HIS A 63 -2.57 9.20 8.74
CA HIS A 63 -2.69 7.75 8.68
C HIS A 63 -1.41 7.12 9.27
N ASN A 64 -1.55 6.17 10.20
CA ASN A 64 -0.41 5.64 10.95
C ASN A 64 0.47 4.65 10.15
N GLY A 65 -0.10 3.99 9.14
CA GLY A 65 0.56 2.92 8.39
C GLY A 65 1.15 3.27 7.02
N ILE A 66 1.40 4.55 6.71
CA ILE A 66 1.89 4.95 5.37
C ILE A 66 3.27 4.35 5.07
N GLY A 67 4.18 4.35 6.05
CA GLY A 67 5.54 3.82 5.87
C GLY A 67 5.53 2.31 5.59
N GLU A 68 4.76 1.54 6.34
CA GLU A 68 4.66 0.08 6.18
C GLU A 68 4.02 -0.30 4.83
N LEU A 69 3.04 0.48 4.36
CA LEU A 69 2.45 0.30 3.03
C LEU A 69 3.47 0.64 1.91
N LEU A 70 4.30 1.66 2.10
CA LEU A 70 5.38 2.01 1.17
C LEU A 70 6.45 0.92 1.09
N GLU A 71 6.84 0.31 2.21
CA GLU A 71 7.80 -0.82 2.22
C GLU A 71 7.30 -2.00 1.38
N ILE A 72 6.01 -2.35 1.51
CA ILE A 72 5.40 -3.41 0.70
C ILE A 72 5.46 -3.03 -0.78
N LEU A 73 5.12 -1.79 -1.12
CA LEU A 73 5.14 -1.32 -2.50
C LEU A 73 6.55 -1.28 -3.07
N GLY A 74 7.56 -0.89 -2.30
CA GLY A 74 8.97 -0.94 -2.70
C GLY A 74 9.38 -2.37 -3.09
N SER A 75 9.01 -3.36 -2.28
CA SER A 75 9.25 -4.78 -2.61
C SER A 75 8.51 -5.22 -3.88
N ILE A 76 7.26 -4.78 -4.07
CA ILE A 76 6.46 -5.07 -5.26
C ILE A 76 7.06 -4.46 -6.53
N ILE A 77 7.52 -3.21 -6.46
CA ILE A 77 8.09 -2.47 -7.60
C ILE A 77 9.40 -3.13 -8.03
N ASN A 78 10.25 -3.55 -7.09
CA ASN A 78 11.48 -4.29 -7.38
C ASN A 78 11.21 -5.62 -8.12
N GLY A 79 10.01 -6.19 -7.96
CA GLY A 79 9.57 -7.40 -8.65
C GLY A 79 8.90 -7.17 -10.01
N PHE A 80 8.81 -5.93 -10.52
CA PHE A 80 8.18 -5.67 -11.81
C PHE A 80 9.01 -6.19 -12.99
N ALA A 81 8.33 -6.82 -13.93
CA ALA A 81 8.94 -7.24 -15.19
C ALA A 81 9.13 -6.02 -16.11
N ILE A 82 10.22 -6.04 -16.87
CA ILE A 82 10.46 -5.11 -17.97
C ILE A 82 9.92 -5.70 -19.30
N PRO A 83 9.32 -4.89 -20.18
CA PRO A 83 9.04 -3.46 -20.03
C PRO A 83 7.91 -3.15 -19.05
N LEU A 84 8.00 -2.00 -18.36
CA LEU A 84 6.99 -1.57 -17.39
C LEU A 84 5.64 -1.31 -18.07
N LYS A 85 4.56 -1.75 -17.41
CA LYS A 85 3.20 -1.47 -17.85
C LYS A 85 2.81 -0.03 -17.56
N LYS A 86 1.94 0.53 -18.40
CA LYS A 86 1.38 1.89 -18.24
C LYS A 86 0.71 2.11 -16.87
N GLU A 87 0.09 1.07 -16.30
CA GLU A 87 -0.50 1.13 -14.96
C GLU A 87 0.53 1.42 -13.86
N HIS A 88 1.78 0.96 -14.00
CA HIS A 88 2.84 1.22 -13.03
C HIS A 88 3.29 2.68 -13.06
N LEU A 89 3.37 3.27 -14.26
CA LEU A 89 3.65 4.69 -14.44
C LEU A 89 2.51 5.57 -13.89
N GLN A 90 1.26 5.16 -14.11
CA GLN A 90 0.10 5.86 -13.54
C GLN A 90 0.11 5.80 -12.01
N PHE A 91 0.50 4.67 -11.43
CA PHE A 91 0.64 4.51 -9.98
C PHE A 91 1.70 5.46 -9.41
N LEU A 92 2.87 5.55 -10.04
CA LEU A 92 3.92 6.51 -9.66
C LEU A 92 3.38 7.95 -9.65
N VAL A 93 2.76 8.39 -10.75
CA VAL A 93 2.32 9.78 -10.92
C VAL A 93 1.15 10.13 -10.00
N ARG A 94 0.21 9.20 -9.80
CA ARG A 94 -1.06 9.49 -9.09
C ARG A 94 -1.04 9.14 -7.61
N ALA A 95 -0.17 8.23 -7.17
CA ALA A 95 -0.14 7.79 -5.78
C ALA A 95 1.18 8.15 -5.10
N LEU A 96 2.34 7.84 -5.69
CA LEU A 96 3.63 8.05 -5.02
C LEU A 96 4.11 9.51 -5.04
N ILE A 97 4.06 10.20 -6.18
CA ILE A 97 4.49 11.60 -6.25
C ILE A 97 3.68 12.49 -5.28
N PRO A 98 2.34 12.38 -5.21
CA PRO A 98 1.54 13.20 -4.30
C PRO A 98 1.85 13.01 -2.80
N LEU A 99 2.44 11.87 -2.38
CA LEU A 99 2.85 11.65 -0.99
C LEU A 99 3.95 12.60 -0.49
N HIS A 100 4.57 13.37 -1.39
CA HIS A 100 5.54 14.40 -1.03
C HIS A 100 4.89 15.74 -0.64
N LYS A 101 3.57 15.87 -0.78
CA LYS A 101 2.83 17.10 -0.46
C LYS A 101 2.52 17.29 1.02
N PRO A 102 2.07 16.26 1.78
CA PRO A 102 1.71 16.42 3.18
C PRO A 102 2.88 16.86 4.05
N LYS A 103 2.61 17.71 5.05
CA LYS A 103 3.64 18.25 5.96
C LYS A 103 4.32 17.17 6.82
N CYS A 104 3.63 16.05 7.04
CA CYS A 104 4.10 14.91 7.81
C CYS A 104 5.02 13.95 7.02
N VAL A 105 5.49 14.35 5.83
CA VAL A 105 6.38 13.55 4.97
C VAL A 105 7.59 12.98 5.71
N GLY A 106 8.14 13.71 6.68
CA GLY A 106 9.30 13.27 7.46
C GLY A 106 9.10 11.92 8.18
N LEU A 107 7.85 11.50 8.43
CA LEU A 107 7.55 10.21 9.08
C LEU A 107 7.79 9.00 8.17
N TYR A 108 7.69 9.19 6.85
CA TYR A 108 7.78 8.10 5.87
C TYR A 108 8.73 8.40 4.70
N HIS A 109 9.54 9.47 4.79
CA HIS A 109 10.36 9.93 3.69
C HIS A 109 11.49 8.96 3.30
N GLN A 110 11.95 8.13 4.24
CA GLN A 110 13.06 7.19 3.99
C GLN A 110 12.61 5.94 3.23
N GLN A 111 11.31 5.61 3.29
CA GLN A 111 10.70 4.44 2.65
C GLN A 111 10.44 4.69 1.16
#